data_AF-A0A8T3LKB6-F1
#
_entry.id   AF-A0A8T3LKB6-F1
#
_cell.length_a   1.000
_cell.length_b   1.000
_cell.length_c   1.000
_cell.angle_alpha   90.00
_cell.angle_beta   90.00
_cell.angle_gamma   90.00
#
_symmetry.space_group_name_H-M   'P 1'
#
loop_
_entity.id
_entity.type
_entity.pdbx_description
1 polymer ?
#
loop_
_entity_poly.entity_id
_entity_poly.type
_entity_poly.pdbx_seq_one_letter_code
_entity_poly.pdbx_strand_id
1 'polypeptide(L)'
;YGDIKLGPDHAQPDFSYHSWFAMLFSAGMGIGLMFFGVAEPVMHYLSPPVGTPETVAAAKEAMRLTFFHWGLHAWAIYAIVALILAFFSYRHGLPLTLRSALYPIIGDRIYGPVGHAVDIFAVIGTVFGVATSLGYGVL
;
A
#
# COMPACT_ATOMS: atom_id res chain seq x y z
N TYR A 1 -11.43 18.10 -1.10
CA TYR A 1 -10.83 17.59 0.15
C TYR A 1 -9.30 17.70 0.19
N GLY A 2 -8.60 18.09 -0.89
CA GLY A 2 -7.12 18.14 -0.90
C GLY A 2 -6.48 19.22 -0.01
N ASP A 3 -7.23 20.27 0.32
CA ASP A 3 -6.73 21.38 1.16
C ASP A 3 -6.84 21.10 2.67
N ILE A 4 -7.44 19.96 3.05
CA ILE A 4 -7.62 19.60 4.46
C ILE A 4 -6.29 19.07 5.00
N LYS A 5 -5.79 19.71 6.05
CA LYS A 5 -4.63 19.23 6.79
C LYS A 5 -4.96 17.94 7.55
N LEU A 6 -4.03 16.99 7.52
CA LEU A 6 -4.10 15.74 8.30
C LEU A 6 -3.64 16.00 9.74
N GLY A 7 -4.44 16.80 10.45
CA GLY A 7 -4.15 17.32 11.77
C GLY A 7 -5.03 18.54 12.09
N PRO A 8 -4.78 19.23 13.21
CA PRO A 8 -5.38 20.53 13.49
C PRO A 8 -5.12 21.56 12.38
N ASP A 9 -6.00 22.55 12.21
CA ASP A 9 -5.89 23.52 11.11
C ASP A 9 -4.59 24.36 11.15
N HIS A 10 -4.02 24.54 12.34
CA HIS A 10 -2.74 25.24 12.56
C HIS A 10 -1.52 24.29 12.54
N ALA A 11 -1.71 23.00 12.30
CA ALA A 11 -0.61 22.05 12.23
C ALA A 11 0.35 22.37 11.08
N GLN A 12 1.63 22.06 11.31
CA GLN A 12 2.72 22.16 10.35
C GLN A 12 3.34 20.77 10.17
N PRO A 13 3.92 20.45 9.01
CA PRO A 13 4.60 19.17 8.81
C PRO A 13 5.79 19.00 9.76
N ASP A 14 5.88 17.85 10.41
CA ASP A 14 7.02 17.53 11.30
C ASP A 14 8.32 17.30 10.52
N PHE A 15 8.22 16.96 9.23
CA PHE A 15 9.34 16.67 8.35
C PHE A 15 9.38 17.64 7.18
N SER A 16 10.60 17.99 6.76
CA SER A 16 10.79 18.71 5.50
C SER A 16 10.28 17.89 4.32
N TYR A 17 9.87 18.56 3.24
CA TYR A 17 9.37 17.88 2.05
C TYR A 17 10.37 16.88 1.46
N HIS A 18 11.66 17.23 1.44
CA HIS A 18 12.72 16.33 0.96
C HIS A 18 12.87 15.09 1.85
N SER A 19 12.84 15.27 3.17
CA SER A 19 12.92 14.15 4.12
C SER A 19 11.71 13.23 4.01
N TRP A 20 10.50 13.81 3.92
CA TRP A 20 9.26 13.05 3.73
C TRP A 20 9.27 12.23 2.45
N PHE A 21 9.69 12.85 1.33
CA PHE A 21 9.81 12.17 0.05
C PHE A 21 10.83 11.02 0.11
N ALA A 22 11.97 11.22 0.75
CA ALA A 22 12.97 10.17 0.94
C ALA A 22 12.44 8.99 1.78
N MET A 23 11.65 9.27 2.83
CA MET A 23 11.01 8.21 3.64
C MET A 23 10.03 7.37 2.80
N LEU A 24 9.29 7.98 1.88
CA LEU A 24 8.37 7.27 0.99
C LEU A 24 9.10 6.24 0.10
N PHE A 25 10.26 6.62 -0.48
CA PHE A 25 11.08 5.69 -1.25
C PHE A 25 11.71 4.61 -0.38
N SER A 26 12.21 4.97 0.80
CA SER A 26 12.79 4.01 1.75
C SER A 26 11.77 2.94 2.16
N ALA A 27 10.52 3.33 2.42
CA ALA A 27 9.44 2.40 2.74
C ALA A 27 8.96 1.56 1.54
N GLY A 28 9.01 2.11 0.33
CA GLY A 28 8.52 1.46 -0.90
C GLY A 28 9.48 0.44 -1.52
N MET A 29 10.79 0.60 -1.32
CA MET A 29 11.80 -0.28 -1.90
C MET A 29 11.95 -1.58 -1.07
N GLY A 30 11.07 -2.55 -1.32
CA GLY A 30 11.04 -3.83 -0.62
C GLY A 30 11.64 -5.02 -1.39
N ILE A 31 11.63 -6.19 -0.74
CA ILE A 31 12.07 -7.48 -1.32
C ILE A 31 11.33 -7.79 -2.64
N GLY A 32 10.05 -7.41 -2.74
CA GLY A 32 9.25 -7.62 -3.93
C GLY A 32 9.86 -7.01 -5.20
N LEU A 33 10.42 -5.80 -5.12
CA LEU A 33 11.10 -5.16 -6.25
C LEU A 33 12.41 -5.87 -6.60
N MET A 34 13.14 -6.35 -5.60
CA MET A 34 14.40 -7.09 -5.82
C MET A 34 14.15 -8.44 -6.52
N PHE A 35 13.09 -9.15 -6.13
CA PHE A 35 12.75 -10.46 -6.68
C PHE A 35 11.99 -10.35 -8.01
N PHE A 36 10.89 -9.60 -8.05
CA PHE A 36 10.00 -9.53 -9.21
C PHE A 36 10.38 -8.44 -10.22
N GLY A 37 11.28 -7.51 -9.87
CA GLY A 37 11.70 -6.44 -10.78
C GLY A 37 12.31 -6.95 -12.09
N VAL A 38 12.94 -8.13 -12.06
CA VAL A 38 13.43 -8.82 -13.27
C VAL A 38 12.57 -10.03 -13.60
N ALA A 39 12.16 -10.82 -12.61
CA ALA A 39 11.45 -12.07 -12.86
C ALA A 39 10.11 -11.86 -13.57
N GLU A 40 9.31 -10.88 -13.14
CA GLU A 40 7.97 -10.66 -13.68
C GLU A 40 7.94 -10.23 -15.16
N PRO A 41 8.71 -9.21 -15.60
CA PRO A 41 8.70 -8.84 -17.01
C PRO A 41 9.26 -9.95 -17.90
N VAL A 42 10.25 -10.73 -17.42
CA VAL A 42 10.76 -11.90 -18.16
C VAL A 42 9.71 -12.99 -18.27
N MET A 43 8.99 -13.30 -17.19
CA MET A 43 7.90 -14.29 -17.21
C MET A 43 6.79 -13.88 -18.18
N HIS A 44 6.36 -12.61 -18.15
CA HIS A 44 5.34 -12.12 -19.07
C HIS A 44 5.82 -12.05 -20.53
N TYR A 45 7.12 -11.94 -20.78
CA TYR A 45 7.68 -11.98 -22.12
C TYR A 45 7.73 -13.42 -22.70
N LEU A 46 8.11 -14.40 -21.87
CA LEU A 46 8.22 -15.80 -22.24
C LEU A 46 6.88 -16.53 -22.29
N SER A 47 5.91 -16.10 -21.48
CA SER A 47 4.57 -16.66 -21.43
C SER A 47 3.53 -15.53 -21.26
N PRO A 48 3.34 -14.71 -22.30
CA PRO A 48 2.38 -13.60 -22.24
C PRO A 48 0.95 -14.14 -22.08
N PRO A 49 0.09 -13.48 -21.28
CA PRO A 49 -1.32 -13.87 -21.15
C PRO A 49 -2.07 -13.86 -22.48
N VAL A 50 -1.66 -12.98 -23.40
CA VAL A 50 -2.23 -12.82 -24.73
C VAL A 50 -1.11 -12.54 -25.73
N GLY A 51 -1.17 -13.18 -26.90
CA GLY A 51 -0.25 -12.95 -28.01
C GLY A 51 0.87 -13.99 -28.10
N THR A 52 1.78 -13.78 -29.06
CA THR A 52 2.90 -14.70 -29.30
C THR A 52 4.08 -14.34 -28.39
N PRO A 53 4.62 -15.32 -27.63
CA PRO A 53 5.81 -15.12 -26.81
C PRO A 53 7.01 -14.60 -27.59
N GLU A 54 7.97 -14.02 -26.87
CA GLU A 54 9.30 -13.70 -27.41
C GLU A 54 9.31 -12.73 -28.60
N THR A 55 8.27 -11.89 -28.70
CA THR A 55 8.17 -10.85 -29.73
C THR A 55 8.35 -9.45 -29.15
N VAL A 56 8.70 -8.48 -29.98
CA VAL A 56 8.77 -7.06 -29.56
C VAL A 56 7.42 -6.58 -29.00
N ALA A 57 6.30 -7.10 -29.52
CA ALA A 57 4.97 -6.81 -28.98
C ALA A 57 4.79 -7.39 -27.57
N ALA A 58 5.20 -8.65 -27.35
CA ALA A 58 5.17 -9.28 -26.03
C ALA A 58 6.07 -8.54 -25.02
N ALA A 59 7.24 -8.05 -25.42
CA ALA A 59 8.12 -7.29 -24.53
C ALA A 59 7.46 -5.98 -24.04
N LYS A 60 6.77 -5.28 -24.95
CA LYS A 60 6.04 -4.05 -24.58
C LYS A 60 4.88 -4.35 -23.62
N GLU A 61 4.14 -5.41 -23.89
CA GLU A 61 3.01 -5.78 -23.04
C GLU A 61 3.47 -6.30 -21.67
N ALA A 62 4.56 -7.07 -21.62
CA ALA A 62 5.17 -7.52 -20.38
C ALA A 62 5.52 -6.34 -19.46
N MET A 63 6.20 -5.32 -19.99
CA MET A 63 6.49 -4.10 -19.23
C MET A 63 5.21 -3.38 -18.79
N ARG A 64 4.19 -3.31 -19.63
CA ARG A 64 2.90 -2.69 -19.29
C ARG A 64 2.23 -3.38 -18.10
N LEU A 65 2.20 -4.72 -18.10
CA LEU A 65 1.65 -5.52 -17.01
C LEU A 65 2.44 -5.32 -15.72
N THR A 66 3.77 -5.36 -15.79
CA THR A 66 4.62 -5.11 -14.62
C THR A 66 4.41 -3.69 -14.06
N PHE A 67 4.31 -2.66 -14.91
CA PHE A 67 3.97 -1.31 -14.45
C PHE A 67 2.55 -1.19 -13.89
N PHE A 68 1.61 -2.00 -14.36
CA PHE A 68 0.27 -2.04 -13.78
C PHE A 68 0.30 -2.62 -12.36
N HIS A 69 1.05 -3.71 -12.13
CA HIS A 69 1.15 -4.32 -10.80
C HIS A 69 1.93 -3.48 -9.79
N TRP A 70 3.03 -2.86 -10.20
CA TRP A 70 3.95 -2.14 -9.30
C TRP A 70 3.83 -0.61 -9.34
N GLY A 71 3.06 -0.08 -10.27
CA GLY A 71 2.84 1.35 -10.45
C GLY A 71 1.64 1.86 -9.64
N LEU A 72 0.91 2.80 -10.23
CA LEU A 72 -0.12 3.59 -9.54
C LEU A 72 -1.18 2.75 -8.84
N HIS A 73 -1.52 1.56 -9.35
CA HIS A 73 -2.53 0.70 -8.73
C HIS A 73 -2.14 0.27 -7.31
N ALA A 74 -0.93 -0.26 -7.12
CA ALA A 74 -0.46 -0.67 -5.79
C ALA A 74 -0.34 0.54 -4.83
N TRP A 75 0.25 1.63 -5.30
CA TRP A 75 0.43 2.84 -4.51
C TRP A 75 -0.90 3.52 -4.13
N ALA A 76 -1.93 3.44 -4.98
CA ALA A 76 -3.25 3.98 -4.67
C ALA A 76 -3.89 3.28 -3.47
N ILE A 77 -3.72 1.95 -3.35
CA ILE A 77 -4.24 1.20 -2.21
C ILE A 77 -3.57 1.68 -0.91
N TYR A 78 -2.23 1.83 -0.91
CA TYR A 78 -1.50 2.36 0.24
C TYR A 78 -1.91 3.79 0.58
N ALA A 79 -2.05 4.65 -0.42
CA ALA A 79 -2.46 6.05 -0.23
C ALA A 79 -3.85 6.15 0.40
N ILE A 80 -4.81 5.32 -0.02
CA ILE A 80 -6.16 5.30 0.56
C ILE A 80 -6.11 4.89 2.03
N VAL A 81 -5.43 3.79 2.36
CA VAL A 81 -5.35 3.29 3.74
C VAL A 81 -4.60 4.30 4.64
N ALA A 82 -3.48 4.85 4.16
CA ALA A 82 -2.71 5.86 4.86
C ALA A 82 -3.55 7.13 5.11
N LEU A 83 -4.32 7.58 4.11
CA LEU A 83 -5.18 8.75 4.24
C LEU A 83 -6.29 8.53 5.28
N ILE A 84 -6.94 7.36 5.26
CA ILE A 84 -7.97 7.01 6.25
C ILE A 84 -7.39 7.04 7.66
N LEU A 85 -6.27 6.36 7.89
CA LEU A 85 -5.62 6.30 9.20
C LEU A 85 -5.15 7.69 9.66
N ALA A 86 -4.49 8.45 8.80
CA ALA A 86 -4.00 9.78 9.12
C ALA A 86 -5.15 10.75 9.42
N PHE A 87 -6.22 10.71 8.63
CA PHE A 87 -7.38 11.56 8.83
C PHE A 87 -8.07 11.30 10.17
N PHE A 88 -8.42 10.04 10.47
CA PHE A 88 -9.12 9.72 11.72
C PHE A 88 -8.23 9.86 12.95
N SER A 89 -6.95 9.52 12.85
CA SER A 89 -6.06 9.56 14.02
C SER A 89 -5.59 10.97 14.32
N TYR A 90 -5.08 11.69 13.33
CA TYR A 90 -4.47 13.01 13.56
C TYR A 90 -5.49 14.15 13.56
N ARG A 91 -6.59 14.04 12.80
CA ARG A 91 -7.61 15.10 12.77
C ARG A 91 -8.76 14.88 13.75
N HIS A 92 -9.18 13.63 13.94
CA HIS A 92 -10.29 13.28 14.83
C HIS A 92 -9.85 12.70 16.18
N GLY A 93 -8.55 12.53 16.43
CA GLY A 93 -8.04 12.05 17.71
C GLY A 93 -8.42 10.59 18.03
N LEU A 94 -8.77 9.80 17.00
CA LEU A 94 -9.10 8.39 17.17
C LEU A 94 -7.83 7.52 17.25
N PRO A 95 -7.92 6.28 17.74
CA PRO A 95 -6.78 5.37 17.77
C PRO A 95 -6.19 5.13 16.36
N LEU A 96 -4.86 5.01 16.25
CA LEU A 96 -4.15 4.69 15.02
C LEU A 96 -4.28 3.20 14.66
N THR A 97 -5.50 2.74 14.38
CA THR A 97 -5.85 1.36 14.07
C THR A 97 -6.95 1.30 12.99
N LEU A 98 -7.05 0.18 12.26
CA LEU A 98 -7.99 0.09 11.13
C LEU A 98 -9.46 0.20 11.54
N ARG A 99 -9.82 -0.18 12.76
CA ARG A 99 -11.19 0.04 13.29
C ARG A 99 -11.66 1.49 13.17
N SER A 100 -10.75 2.47 13.25
CA SER A 100 -11.09 3.90 13.21
C SER A 100 -11.69 4.31 11.87
N ALA A 101 -11.39 3.57 10.79
CA ALA A 101 -12.03 3.74 9.48
C ALA A 101 -13.55 3.54 9.51
N LEU A 102 -14.06 2.74 10.46
CA LEU A 102 -15.49 2.45 10.58
C LEU A 102 -16.23 3.48 11.43
N TYR A 103 -15.54 4.39 12.11
CA TYR A 103 -16.15 5.38 12.99
C TYR A 103 -17.29 6.18 12.34
N PRO A 104 -17.20 6.66 11.07
CA PRO A 104 -18.31 7.36 10.43
C PRO A 104 -19.57 6.53 10.23
N ILE A 105 -19.45 5.20 10.22
CA ILE A 105 -20.55 4.26 9.92
C ILE A 105 -21.16 3.72 11.22
N ILE A 106 -20.31 3.33 12.19
CA ILE A 106 -20.76 2.63 13.40
C ILE A 106 -20.55 3.41 14.70
N GLY A 107 -19.95 4.60 14.65
CA GLY A 107 -19.67 5.46 15.81
C GLY A 107 -18.79 4.76 16.84
N ASP A 108 -19.10 4.96 18.13
CA ASP A 108 -18.34 4.39 19.26
C ASP A 108 -18.36 2.85 19.32
N ARG A 109 -19.14 2.16 18.46
CA ARG A 109 -19.09 0.70 18.35
C ARG A 109 -17.72 0.17 17.86
N ILE A 110 -16.84 1.04 17.36
CA ILE A 110 -15.44 0.69 17.07
C ILE A 110 -14.68 0.18 18.30
N TYR A 111 -15.10 0.56 19.52
CA TYR A 111 -14.50 0.07 20.77
C TYR A 111 -15.04 -1.29 21.20
N GLY A 112 -16.01 -1.83 20.47
CA GLY A 112 -16.62 -3.13 20.75
C GLY A 112 -16.11 -4.26 19.84
N PRO A 113 -16.79 -5.42 19.86
CA PRO A 113 -16.38 -6.63 19.14
C PRO A 113 -16.18 -6.44 17.64
N VAL A 114 -16.98 -5.58 17.00
CA VAL A 114 -16.88 -5.30 15.55
C VAL A 114 -15.54 -4.64 15.20
N GLY A 115 -15.11 -3.64 15.98
CA GLY A 115 -13.81 -3.00 15.75
C GLY A 115 -12.64 -3.93 16.06
N HIS A 116 -12.76 -4.77 17.08
CA HIS A 116 -11.76 -5.81 17.36
C HIS A 116 -11.62 -6.81 16.22
N ALA A 117 -12.73 -7.27 15.63
CA ALA A 117 -12.70 -8.19 14.50
C ALA A 117 -11.94 -7.62 13.29
N VAL A 118 -12.13 -6.33 13.00
CA VAL A 118 -11.44 -5.62 11.90
C VAL A 118 -9.95 -5.52 12.17
N ASP A 119 -9.55 -5.14 13.38
CA ASP A 119 -8.13 -5.08 13.75
C ASP A 119 -7.47 -6.47 13.71
N ILE A 120 -8.17 -7.51 14.16
CA ILE A 120 -7.67 -8.90 14.08
C ILE A 120 -7.42 -9.27 12.62
N PHE A 121 -8.39 -9.00 11.73
CA PHE A 121 -8.23 -9.26 10.31
C PHE A 121 -7.05 -8.48 9.70
N ALA A 122 -6.91 -7.21 10.08
CA ALA A 122 -5.80 -6.36 9.64
C ALA A 122 -4.43 -6.92 10.08
N VAL A 123 -4.32 -7.36 11.32
CA VAL A 123 -3.09 -7.96 11.87
C VAL A 123 -2.77 -9.26 11.14
N ILE A 124 -3.76 -10.13 10.96
CA ILE A 124 -3.57 -11.40 10.23
C ILE A 124 -3.10 -11.13 8.80
N GLY A 125 -3.75 -10.22 8.06
CA GLY A 125 -3.35 -9.84 6.71
C GLY A 125 -1.94 -9.27 6.65
N THR A 126 -1.57 -8.44 7.63
CA THR A 126 -0.21 -7.88 7.75
C THR A 126 0.82 -8.99 7.99
N VAL A 127 0.55 -9.92 8.90
CA VAL A 127 1.45 -11.05 9.20
C VAL A 127 1.67 -11.91 7.95
N PHE A 128 0.60 -12.27 7.23
CA PHE A 128 0.74 -13.03 5.99
C PHE A 128 1.52 -12.26 4.92
N GLY A 129 1.24 -10.97 4.72
CA GLY A 129 1.97 -10.14 3.76
C GLY A 129 3.46 -10.05 4.07
N VAL A 130 3.81 -9.82 5.34
CA VAL A 130 5.22 -9.78 5.80
C VAL A 130 5.88 -11.14 5.64
N ALA A 131 5.21 -12.23 6.04
CA ALA A 131 5.74 -13.59 5.93
C ALA A 131 6.03 -13.99 4.47
N THR A 132 5.13 -13.67 3.54
CA THR A 132 5.33 -13.93 2.11
C THR A 132 6.53 -13.14 1.56
N SER A 133 6.63 -11.84 1.87
CA SER A 133 7.75 -11.00 1.44
C SER A 133 9.08 -11.52 1.98
N LEU A 134 9.13 -11.89 3.27
CA LEU A 134 10.31 -12.50 3.88
C LEU A 134 10.65 -13.86 3.24
N GLY A 135 9.64 -14.68 2.94
CA GLY A 135 9.82 -15.95 2.24
C GLY A 135 10.52 -15.78 0.90
N TYR A 136 10.11 -14.79 0.10
CA TYR A 136 10.81 -14.45 -1.15
C TYR A 136 12.23 -13.92 -0.93
N GLY A 137 12.52 -13.32 0.23
CA GLY A 137 13.85 -12.79 0.54
C GLY A 137 14.88 -13.84 0.95
N VAL A 138 14.44 -15.03 1.33
CA VAL A 138 15.32 -16.16 1.72
C VAL A 138 15.64 -17.08 0.55
N LEU A 139 14.78 -17.13 -0.46
CA LEU A 139 14.95 -17.91 -1.69
C LEU A 139 15.98 -17.27 -2.64
#